data_AF-A0A1H6QZZ1-F1
#
_entry.id   AF-A0A1H6QZZ1-F1
#
_cell.length_a   1.000
_cell.length_b   1.000
_cell.length_c   1.000
_cell.angle_alpha   90.00
_cell.angle_beta   90.00
_cell.angle_gamma   90.00
#
_symmetry.space_group_name_H-M   'P 1'
#
loop_
_entity.id
_entity.type
_entity.pdbx_description
1 polymer ?
#
loop_
_entity_poly.entity_id
_entity_poly.type
_entity_poly.pdbx_seq_one_letter_code
_entity_poly.pdbx_strand_id
1 'polypeptide(L)'
;MTTTNSERINLRASIEAKRVIETAANLLGTTVSAFMLGQAYEAAKRVLAEHELLILSAKDRDQLLALLDSPPTPNAELRELLSRAE
;
A
#
# COMPACT_ATOMS: atom_id res chain seq x y z
N MET A 1 1.81 2.75 32.65
CA MET A 1 0.58 3.39 32.14
C MET A 1 0.80 3.63 30.66
N THR A 2 0.38 2.70 29.80
CA THR A 2 0.58 2.80 28.34
C THR A 2 -0.38 3.85 27.79
N THR A 3 0.14 5.02 27.44
CA THR A 3 -0.59 6.06 26.72
C THR A 3 -0.94 5.53 25.33
N THR A 4 -2.20 5.15 25.13
CA THR A 4 -2.76 4.88 23.82
C THR A 4 -2.75 6.20 23.04
N ASN A 5 -1.71 6.44 22.24
CA ASN A 5 -1.59 7.66 21.44
C ASN A 5 -2.63 7.61 20.32
N SER A 6 -3.80 8.18 20.57
CA SER A 6 -4.88 8.31 19.60
C SER A 6 -4.71 9.61 18.82
N GLU A 7 -4.30 9.50 17.56
CA GLU A 7 -4.29 10.63 16.62
C GLU A 7 -5.70 10.88 16.04
N ARG A 8 -6.04 12.14 15.77
CA ARG A 8 -7.38 12.54 15.27
C ARG A 8 -7.33 12.89 13.78
N ILE A 9 -8.26 12.34 13.01
CA ILE A 9 -8.49 12.70 11.61
C ILE A 9 -9.74 13.57 11.53
N ASN A 10 -9.59 14.84 11.12
CA ASN A 10 -10.70 15.77 10.94
C ASN A 10 -11.09 15.84 9.46
N LEU A 11 -12.36 15.60 9.14
CA LEU A 11 -12.87 15.58 7.77
C LEU A 11 -14.07 16.51 7.64
N ARG A 12 -14.14 17.21 6.50
CA ARG A 12 -15.35 17.91 6.06
C ARG A 12 -16.03 17.06 4.98
N ALA A 13 -17.34 16.94 5.07
CA ALA A 13 -18.15 16.21 4.10
C ALA A 13 -19.33 17.07 3.65
N SER A 14 -19.78 16.85 2.41
CA SER A 14 -21.07 17.38 1.97
C SER A 14 -22.21 16.68 2.73
N ILE A 15 -23.40 17.30 2.72
CA ILE A 15 -24.61 16.71 3.32
C ILE A 15 -24.91 15.35 2.69
N GLU A 16 -24.76 15.23 1.37
CA GLU A 16 -24.98 14.00 0.64
C GLU A 16 -24.00 12.90 1.03
N ALA A 17 -22.69 13.19 1.05
CA ALA A 17 -21.67 12.23 1.43
C ALA A 17 -21.92 11.72 2.85
N LYS A 18 -22.24 12.62 3.79
CA LYS A 18 -22.57 12.25 5.16
C LYS A 18 -23.75 11.28 5.23
N ARG A 19 -24.85 11.53 4.51
CA ARG A 19 -26.04 10.66 4.51
C ARG A 19 -25.73 9.26 3.96
N VAL A 20 -24.97 9.17 2.88
CA VAL A 20 -24.58 7.88 2.29
C VAL A 20 -23.73 7.08 3.28
N ILE A 21 -22.75 7.72 3.89
CA ILE A 21 -21.87 7.09 4.90
C ILE A 21 -22.66 6.63 6.13
N GLU A 22 -23.57 7.46 6.64
CA GLU A 22 -24.44 7.11 7.78
C GLU A 22 -25.30 5.89 7.45
N THR A 23 -25.88 5.85 6.26
CA THR A 23 -26.68 4.70 5.80
C THR A 23 -25.85 3.43 5.74
N ALA A 24 -24.64 3.48 5.17
CA ALA A 24 -23.75 2.33 5.08
C ALA A 24 -23.28 1.85 6.47
N ALA A 25 -22.93 2.77 7.37
CA ALA A 25 -22.53 2.44 8.74
C ALA A 25 -23.69 1.78 9.50
N ASN A 26 -24.91 2.29 9.35
CA ASN A 26 -26.11 1.72 9.97
C ASN A 26 -26.40 0.30 9.45
N LEU A 27 -26.29 0.06 8.14
CA LEU A 27 -26.48 -1.27 7.55
C LEU A 27 -25.49 -2.31 8.09
N LEU A 28 -24.26 -1.88 8.40
CA LEU A 28 -23.21 -2.73 8.96
C LEU A 28 -23.21 -2.78 10.50
N GLY A 29 -24.17 -2.10 11.16
CA GLY A 29 -24.27 -2.07 12.62
C GLY A 29 -23.07 -1.42 13.31
N THR A 30 -22.41 -0.46 12.65
CA THR A 30 -21.21 0.22 13.17
C THR A 30 -21.40 1.74 13.24
N THR A 31 -20.49 2.42 13.94
CA THR A 31 -20.51 3.89 13.99
C THR A 31 -19.93 4.49 12.71
N VAL A 32 -20.35 5.70 12.35
CA VAL A 32 -19.81 6.44 11.19
C VAL A 32 -18.29 6.54 11.26
N SER A 33 -17.73 6.87 12.43
CA SER A 33 -16.27 6.99 12.59
C SER A 33 -15.55 5.65 12.42
N ALA A 34 -16.10 4.56 12.96
CA ALA A 34 -15.51 3.23 12.81
C ALA A 34 -15.59 2.74 11.36
N PHE A 35 -16.73 2.95 10.69
CA PHE A 35 -16.89 2.65 9.27
C PHE A 35 -15.87 3.43 8.42
N MET A 36 -15.82 4.75 8.59
CA MET A 36 -14.92 5.61 7.83
C MET A 36 -13.45 5.25 8.04
N LEU A 37 -13.04 5.03 9.29
CA LEU A 37 -11.66 4.63 9.60
C LEU A 37 -11.31 3.28 8.99
N GLY A 38 -12.19 2.28 9.12
CA GLY A 38 -11.97 0.95 8.56
C GLY A 38 -11.86 0.98 7.03
N GLN A 39 -12.78 1.67 6.36
CA GLN A 39 -12.76 1.80 4.91
C GLN A 39 -11.52 2.55 4.40
N ALA A 40 -11.14 3.65 5.07
CA ALA A 40 -9.95 4.43 4.71
C ALA A 40 -8.67 3.61 4.94
N TYR A 41 -8.58 2.86 6.04
CA TYR A 41 -7.42 2.03 6.35
C TYR A 41 -7.24 0.89 5.34
N GLU A 42 -8.32 0.18 4.99
CA GLU A 42 -8.25 -0.87 3.97
C GLU A 42 -7.94 -0.31 2.57
N ALA A 43 -8.43 0.88 2.23
CA ALA A 43 -8.05 1.54 0.98
C ALA A 43 -6.56 1.91 0.96
N ALA A 44 -6.03 2.47 2.06
CA ALA A 44 -4.62 2.80 2.18
C ALA A 44 -3.73 1.56 2.03
N LYS A 45 -4.09 0.44 2.67
CA LYS A 45 -3.38 -0.83 2.52
C LYS A 45 -3.30 -1.32 1.08
N ARG A 46 -4.39 -1.19 0.31
CA ARG A 46 -4.40 -1.59 -1.11
C ARG A 46 -3.46 -0.72 -1.94
N VAL A 47 -3.51 0.61 -1.74
CA VAL A 47 -2.61 1.54 -2.45
C VAL A 47 -1.15 1.22 -2.12
N LEU A 48 -0.81 1.01 -0.85
CA LEU A 48 0.56 0.64 -0.47
C LEU A 48 0.97 -0.69 -1.10
N ALA A 49 0.11 -1.70 -1.06
CA ALA A 49 0.39 -2.99 -1.68
C ALA A 49 0.63 -2.88 -3.19
N GLU A 50 -0.13 -2.05 -3.91
CA GLU A 50 0.06 -1.81 -5.34
C GLU A 50 1.42 -1.16 -5.67
N HIS A 51 1.96 -0.34 -4.76
CA HIS A 51 3.22 0.36 -4.97
C HIS A 51 4.45 -0.36 -4.40
N GLU A 52 4.28 -1.20 -3.38
CA GLU A 52 5.38 -1.86 -2.68
C GLU A 52 5.55 -3.34 -3.07
N LEU A 53 4.52 -3.99 -3.62
CA LEU A 53 4.58 -5.41 -3.96
C LEU A 53 4.77 -5.63 -5.46
N LEU A 54 5.91 -6.23 -5.82
CA LEU A 54 6.10 -6.86 -7.13
C LEU A 54 5.44 -8.24 -7.11
N ILE A 55 4.23 -8.34 -7.67
CA ILE A 55 3.56 -9.63 -7.87
C ILE A 55 4.10 -10.28 -9.14
N LEU A 56 4.81 -11.40 -8.98
CA LEU A 56 5.38 -12.16 -10.07
C LEU A 56 4.50 -13.36 -10.43
N SER A 57 4.44 -13.69 -11.73
CA SER A 57 3.93 -15.01 -12.14
C SER A 57 4.87 -16.10 -11.62
N ALA A 58 4.41 -17.36 -11.58
CA ALA A 58 5.26 -18.48 -11.16
C ALA A 58 6.53 -18.57 -12.02
N LYS A 59 6.41 -18.30 -13.32
CA LYS A 59 7.54 -18.29 -14.26
C LYS A 59 8.53 -17.16 -13.93
N ASP A 60 8.05 -15.94 -13.72
CA ASP A 60 8.91 -14.79 -13.43
C ASP A 60 9.56 -14.91 -12.06
N ARG A 61 8.87 -15.51 -11.08
CA ARG A 61 9.43 -15.88 -9.78
C ARG A 61 10.60 -16.84 -9.95
N ASP A 62 10.43 -17.93 -10.68
CA ASP A 62 11.49 -18.94 -10.87
C ASP A 62 12.69 -18.34 -11.60
N GLN A 63 12.44 -17.49 -12.59
CA GLN A 63 13.50 -16.75 -13.28
C GLN A 63 14.22 -15.77 -12.35
N LEU A 64 13.50 -15.03 -11.51
CA LEU A 64 14.09 -14.12 -10.54
C LEU A 64 14.94 -14.89 -9.52
N LEU A 65 14.43 -16.00 -8.98
CA LEU A 65 15.17 -16.83 -8.03
C LEU A 65 16.46 -17.37 -8.64
N ALA A 66 16.42 -17.87 -9.88
CA ALA A 66 17.62 -18.30 -10.59
C ALA A 66 18.65 -17.17 -10.79
N LEU A 67 18.18 -15.94 -11.05
CA LEU A 67 19.04 -14.76 -11.17
C LEU A 67 19.63 -14.31 -9.82
N LEU A 68 18.91 -14.53 -8.70
CA LEU A 68 19.43 -14.25 -7.36
C LEU A 68 20.46 -15.30 -6.92
N ASP A 69 20.26 -16.57 -7.26
CA ASP A 69 21.19 -17.67 -6.95
C ASP A 69 22.48 -17.60 -7.78
N SER A 70 22.38 -17.17 -9.04
CA SER A 70 23.51 -17.03 -9.96
C SER A 70 23.47 -15.67 -10.65
N PRO A 71 23.86 -14.59 -9.95
CA PRO A 71 23.81 -13.24 -10.51
C PRO A 71 24.73 -13.11 -11.73
N PRO A 72 24.24 -12.56 -12.86
CA PRO A 72 25.06 -12.38 -14.04
C PRO A 72 26.13 -11.30 -13.81
N THR A 73 27.27 -11.44 -14.46
CA THR A 73 28.29 -10.39 -14.42
C THR A 73 27.81 -9.12 -15.15
N PRO A 74 28.08 -7.92 -14.62
CA PRO A 74 27.75 -6.66 -15.32
C PRO A 74 28.29 -6.65 -16.75
N ASN A 75 27.45 -6.23 -17.71
CA ASN A 75 27.89 -6.05 -19.09
C ASN A 75 28.82 -4.81 -19.22
N ALA A 76 29.45 -4.64 -20.39
CA ALA A 76 30.40 -3.55 -20.59
C ALA A 76 29.76 -2.17 -20.38
N GLU A 77 28.53 -1.98 -20.85
CA GLU A 77 27.76 -0.73 -20.73
C GLU A 77 27.45 -0.39 -19.27
N LEU A 78 27.02 -1.37 -18.46
CA LEU A 78 26.75 -1.17 -17.04
C LEU A 78 28.03 -0.86 -16.25
N ARG A 79 29.15 -1.50 -16.58
CA ARG A 79 30.45 -1.17 -15.97
C ARG A 79 30.87 0.26 -16.28
N GLU A 80 30.71 0.68 -17.53
CA GLU A 80 31.01 2.05 -17.95
C GLU A 80 30.13 3.06 -17.21
N LEU A 81 28.82 2.82 -17.10
CA LEU A 81 27.91 3.70 -16.36
C LEU A 81 28.28 3.81 -14.87
N LEU A 82 28.64 2.70 -14.22
CA LEU A 82 29.05 2.70 -12.82
C LEU A 82 30.35 3.48 -12.60
N SER A 83 31.31 3.39 -13.52
CA SER A 83 32.57 4.15 -13.45
C SER A 83 32.43 5.67 -13.65
N ARG A 84 31.29 6.15 -14.14
CA ARG A 84 30.99 7.59 -14.31
C ARG A 84 30.37 8.24 -13.07
N ALA A 85 29.88 7.43 -12.14
CA ALA A 85 29.26 7.89 -10.89
C ALA A 85 30.26 7.99 -9.72
N GLU A 86 31.50 7.56 -9.94
CA GLU A 86 32.68 7.80 -9.09
C GLU A 86 33.36 9.13 -9.46
#